data_AF-A0A9P9XZT6-F1
#
_entry.id   AF-A0A9P9XZT6-F1
#
_cell.length_a   1.000
_cell.length_b   1.000
_cell.length_c   1.000
_cell.angle_alpha   90.00
_cell.angle_beta   90.00
_cell.angle_gamma   90.00
#
_symmetry.space_group_name_H-M   'P 1'
#
loop_
_entity.id
_entity.type
_entity.pdbx_description
1 polymer ?
#
loop_
_entity_poly.entity_id
_entity_poly.type
_entity_poly.pdbx_seq_one_letter_code
_entity_poly.pdbx_strand_id
1 'polypeptide(L)'
;MPQLVGKALLAGLIPLGGLALHGFAASNGLIQKFEDLKADPLLSDGVTLYSTNYTSAEGFNGLLRTLLNFFWPVVNGNDARLSLYSFMFGGQGVALVMLNLLEGMRHGNRGLVVSFVTIYGLLYMVVGLAVMAPLYLLLHLLTSPTAHKPNKTNVAISGTSAQGAIFGTLAGQSHYR
;
A
#
# COMPACT_ATOMS: atom_id res chain seq x y z
N MET A 1 -3.29 -29.25 -6.32
CA MET A 1 -3.86 -29.06 -4.96
C MET A 1 -3.22 -27.90 -4.16
N PRO A 2 -1.89 -27.75 -4.01
CA PRO A 2 -1.33 -26.72 -3.11
C PRO A 2 -1.61 -25.28 -3.55
N GLN A 3 -1.63 -25.00 -4.86
CA GLN A 3 -1.97 -23.66 -5.38
C GLN A 3 -3.43 -23.26 -5.14
N LEU A 4 -4.36 -24.23 -5.06
CA LEU A 4 -5.77 -23.96 -4.77
C LEU A 4 -5.95 -23.56 -3.30
N VAL A 5 -5.27 -24.28 -2.40
CA VAL A 5 -5.25 -23.96 -0.96
C VAL A 5 -4.68 -22.56 -0.74
N GLY A 6 -3.56 -22.23 -1.38
CA GLY A 6 -2.96 -20.88 -1.29
C GLY A 6 -3.90 -19.78 -1.74
N LYS A 7 -4.57 -19.95 -2.90
CA LYS A 7 -5.57 -19.00 -3.41
C LYS A 7 -6.76 -18.83 -2.44
N ALA A 8 -7.27 -19.94 -1.89
CA ALA A 8 -8.37 -19.89 -0.92
C ALA A 8 -7.98 -19.19 0.40
N LEU A 9 -6.78 -19.46 0.91
CA LEU A 9 -6.26 -18.79 2.10
C LEU A 9 -6.12 -17.28 1.88
N LEU A 10 -5.52 -16.87 0.76
CA LEU A 10 -5.39 -15.45 0.42
C LEU A 10 -6.75 -14.78 0.25
N ALA A 11 -7.70 -15.44 -0.42
CA ALA A 11 -9.07 -14.94 -0.56
C ALA A 11 -9.76 -14.77 0.80
N GLY A 12 -9.53 -15.68 1.76
CA GLY A 12 -10.06 -15.57 3.13
C GLY A 12 -9.40 -14.47 3.96
N LEU A 13 -8.11 -14.19 3.75
CA LEU A 13 -7.38 -13.13 4.46
C LEU A 13 -7.86 -11.72 4.10
N ILE A 14 -8.36 -11.51 2.88
CA ILE A 14 -8.85 -10.20 2.42
C ILE A 14 -10.00 -9.65 3.30
N PRO A 15 -11.14 -10.36 3.48
CA PRO A 15 -12.22 -9.88 4.34
C PRO A 15 -11.82 -9.85 5.82
N LEU A 16 -10.96 -10.77 6.28
CA LEU A 16 -10.43 -10.74 7.65
C LEU A 16 -9.58 -9.48 7.90
N GLY A 17 -8.73 -9.10 6.94
CA GLY A 17 -7.97 -7.86 6.98
C GLY A 17 -8.88 -6.64 6.98
N GLY A 18 -9.96 -6.66 6.19
CA GLY A 18 -10.95 -5.58 6.16
C GLY A 18 -11.68 -5.43 7.49
N LEU A 19 -12.06 -6.53 8.12
CA LEU A 19 -12.66 -6.54 9.45
C LEU A 19 -11.68 -6.00 10.51
N ALA A 20 -10.43 -6.45 10.47
CA ALA A 20 -9.40 -6.05 11.43
C ALA A 20 -9.05 -4.56 11.32
N LEU A 21 -8.90 -4.03 10.09
CA LEU A 21 -8.54 -2.63 9.87
C LEU A 21 -9.73 -1.69 9.99
N HIS A 22 -10.82 -1.97 9.28
CA HIS A 22 -11.94 -1.03 9.17
C HIS A 22 -13.09 -1.39 10.12
N GLY A 23 -13.39 -2.68 10.29
CA GLY A 23 -14.50 -3.11 11.15
C GLY A 23 -14.28 -2.76 12.63
N PHE A 24 -13.11 -3.06 13.18
CA PHE A 24 -12.78 -2.67 14.55
C PHE A 24 -12.62 -1.16 14.72
N ALA A 25 -12.02 -0.46 13.75
CA ALA A 25 -11.92 1.00 13.78
C ALA A 25 -13.28 1.70 13.73
N ALA A 26 -14.24 1.15 12.98
CA ALA A 26 -15.61 1.66 12.97
C ALA A 26 -16.31 1.38 14.30
N SER A 27 -16.10 0.20 14.87
CA SER A 27 -16.77 -0.25 16.09
C SER A 27 -16.26 0.45 17.36
N ASN A 28 -15.01 0.92 17.38
CA ASN A 28 -14.42 1.62 18.53
C ASN A 28 -14.46 3.16 18.40
N GLY A 29 -15.10 3.69 17.36
CA GLY A 29 -15.24 5.13 17.13
C GLY A 29 -14.03 5.83 16.52
N LEU A 30 -12.97 5.09 16.17
CA LEU A 30 -11.76 5.67 15.55
C LEU A 30 -12.06 6.37 14.22
N ILE A 31 -12.90 5.77 13.37
CA ILE A 31 -13.29 6.37 12.10
C ILE A 31 -14.01 7.70 12.31
N GLN A 32 -14.97 7.76 13.25
CA GLN A 32 -15.69 8.98 13.56
C GLN A 32 -14.75 10.09 14.04
N LYS A 33 -13.78 9.73 14.90
CA LYS A 33 -12.78 10.69 15.39
C LYS A 33 -11.96 11.30 14.26
N PHE A 34 -11.61 10.54 13.22
CA PHE A 34 -10.92 11.09 12.06
C PHE A 34 -11.81 11.96 11.18
N GLU A 35 -13.11 11.67 11.08
CA GLU A 35 -14.04 12.58 10.40
C GLU A 35 -14.14 13.92 11.13
N ASP A 36 -14.23 13.89 12.46
CA ASP A 36 -14.31 15.10 13.28
C ASP A 36 -13.03 15.95 13.14
N LEU A 37 -11.85 15.31 13.12
CA LEU A 37 -10.55 15.98 12.95
C LEU A 37 -10.34 16.62 11.56
N LYS A 38 -11.14 16.27 10.54
CA LYS A 38 -11.03 16.90 9.21
C LYS A 38 -11.62 18.30 9.16
N ALA A 39 -12.49 18.65 10.11
CA ALA A 39 -13.16 19.94 10.15
C ALA A 39 -12.21 21.07 10.55
N ASP A 40 -11.17 20.75 11.33
CA ASP A 40 -10.22 21.72 11.85
C ASP A 40 -8.93 21.77 11.01
N PRO A 41 -8.33 22.97 10.83
CA PRO A 41 -7.03 23.13 10.18
C PRO A 41 -5.87 22.72 11.10
N LEU A 42 -6.12 21.84 12.07
CA LEU A 42 -5.18 21.35 13.06
C LEU A 42 -4.98 19.85 12.86
N LEU A 43 -3.74 19.39 12.98
CA LEU A 43 -3.43 17.97 13.05
C LEU A 43 -3.96 17.38 14.36
N SER A 44 -3.88 16.06 14.49
CA SER A 44 -4.45 15.31 15.62
C SER A 44 -3.82 15.59 16.98
N ASP A 45 -2.80 16.45 17.05
CA ASP A 45 -2.24 17.00 18.30
C ASP A 45 -2.97 18.26 18.80
N GLY A 46 -3.88 18.83 18.01
CA GLY A 46 -4.65 20.03 18.34
C GLY A 46 -3.85 21.33 18.35
N VAL A 47 -2.59 21.32 17.92
CA VAL A 47 -1.72 22.52 17.96
C VAL A 47 -1.01 22.80 16.65
N THR A 48 -0.79 21.77 15.82
CA THR A 48 -0.05 21.93 14.57
C THR A 48 -0.99 22.27 13.42
N LEU A 49 -0.83 23.46 12.85
CA LEU A 49 -1.61 23.89 11.68
C LEU A 49 -1.14 23.19 10.39
N TYR A 50 -2.08 22.88 9.51
CA TYR A 50 -1.78 22.37 8.16
C TYR A 50 -2.73 22.94 7.11
N SER A 51 -2.29 22.97 5.85
CA SER A 51 -3.16 23.40 4.74
C SER A 51 -4.28 22.40 4.54
N THR A 52 -5.53 22.86 4.51
CA THR A 52 -6.69 22.00 4.23
C THR A 52 -7.00 21.91 2.74
N ASN A 53 -6.54 22.88 1.94
CA ASN A 53 -6.85 22.98 0.51
C ASN A 53 -5.58 22.82 -0.32
N TYR A 54 -5.32 21.60 -0.78
CA TYR A 54 -4.16 21.27 -1.62
C TYR A 54 -4.48 21.36 -3.10
N THR A 55 -5.70 20.98 -3.46
CA THR A 55 -6.19 20.91 -4.84
C THR A 55 -7.62 21.42 -4.93
N SER A 56 -8.16 21.57 -6.14
CA SER A 56 -9.58 21.86 -6.36
C SER A 56 -10.49 20.64 -6.12
N ALA A 57 -9.94 19.44 -5.93
CA ALA A 57 -10.69 18.21 -5.75
C ALA A 57 -10.91 17.91 -4.25
N GLU A 58 -12.10 18.20 -3.74
CA GLU A 58 -12.37 18.07 -2.30
C GLU A 58 -12.27 16.63 -1.78
N GLY A 59 -12.65 15.63 -2.57
CA GLY A 59 -12.46 14.23 -2.18
C GLY A 59 -10.99 13.86 -1.97
N PHE A 60 -10.09 14.40 -2.79
CA PHE A 60 -8.65 14.19 -2.64
C PHE A 60 -8.09 14.94 -1.43
N ASN A 61 -8.53 16.19 -1.22
CA ASN A 61 -8.16 16.94 -0.02
C ASN A 61 -8.62 16.21 1.25
N GLY A 62 -9.85 15.69 1.29
CA GLY A 62 -10.38 14.91 2.41
C GLY A 62 -9.59 13.63 2.69
N LEU A 63 -9.14 12.92 1.65
CA LEU A 63 -8.24 11.78 1.81
C LEU A 63 -6.91 12.20 2.43
N LEU A 64 -6.28 13.27 1.93
CA LEU A 64 -5.02 13.79 2.49
C LEU A 64 -5.17 14.22 3.95
N ARG A 65 -6.25 14.93 4.30
CA ARG A 65 -6.58 15.31 5.68
C ARG A 65 -6.70 14.07 6.59
N THR A 66 -7.32 12.99 6.09
CA THR A 66 -7.41 11.71 6.80
C THR A 66 -6.03 11.13 7.06
N LEU A 67 -5.21 10.99 6.00
CA LEU A 67 -3.89 10.36 6.08
C LEU A 67 -2.94 11.15 6.98
N LEU A 68 -2.96 12.49 6.90
CA LEU A 68 -2.16 13.36 7.76
C LEU A 68 -2.54 13.17 9.23
N ASN A 69 -3.82 13.24 9.56
CA ASN A 69 -4.28 13.04 10.94
C ASN A 69 -4.00 11.63 11.47
N PHE A 70 -4.09 10.62 10.62
CA PHE A 70 -3.79 9.22 10.97
C PHE A 70 -2.31 8.99 11.25
N PHE A 71 -1.42 9.49 10.39
CA PHE A 71 0.03 9.27 10.53
C PHE A 71 0.72 10.29 11.47
N TRP A 72 0.11 11.43 11.77
CA TRP A 72 0.73 12.45 12.62
C TRP A 72 1.19 11.96 14.00
N PRO A 73 0.35 11.24 14.79
CA PRO A 73 0.75 10.74 16.12
C PRO A 73 1.93 9.76 16.04
N VAL A 74 2.13 9.20 14.86
CA VAL A 74 3.12 8.17 14.59
C VAL A 74 4.48 8.77 14.24
N VAL A 75 4.50 9.97 13.65
CA VAL A 75 5.73 10.64 13.18
C VAL A 75 6.14 11.85 14.02
N ASN A 76 5.24 12.41 14.84
CA ASN A 76 5.54 13.61 15.63
C ASN A 76 6.51 13.36 16.80
N GLY A 77 6.78 12.10 17.15
CA GLY A 77 7.72 11.72 18.21
C GLY A 77 7.22 11.93 19.63
N ASN A 78 5.98 12.39 19.83
CA ASN A 78 5.41 12.59 21.17
C ASN A 78 5.19 11.26 21.91
N ASP A 79 4.95 10.17 21.19
CA ASP A 79 4.96 8.80 21.70
C ASP A 79 6.06 7.98 21.03
N ALA A 80 7.21 7.89 21.70
CA ALA A 80 8.36 7.14 21.19
C ALA A 80 8.07 5.65 20.94
N ARG A 81 7.12 5.03 21.68
CA ARG A 81 6.76 3.63 21.47
C ARG A 81 5.97 3.47 20.19
N LEU A 82 5.01 4.36 19.96
CA LEU A 82 4.22 4.38 18.74
C LEU A 82 5.07 4.69 17.51
N SER A 83 5.99 5.66 17.61
CA SER A 83 6.95 5.97 16.55
C SER A 83 7.95 4.84 16.28
N LEU A 84 8.39 4.10 17.30
CA LEU A 84 9.25 2.93 17.08
C LEU A 84 8.48 1.77 16.43
N TYR A 85 7.25 1.53 16.87
CA TYR A 85 6.38 0.51 16.28
C TYR A 85 6.10 0.79 14.80
N SER A 86 5.91 2.06 14.44
CA SER A 86 5.67 2.43 13.05
C SER A 86 6.87 2.28 12.15
N PHE A 87 8.09 2.42 12.68
CA PHE A 87 9.28 2.09 11.92
C PHE A 87 9.30 0.61 11.52
N MET A 88 8.94 -0.29 12.45
CA MET A 88 8.79 -1.72 12.13
C MET A 88 7.68 -1.97 11.10
N PHE A 89 6.52 -1.32 11.27
CA PHE A 89 5.40 -1.44 10.33
C PHE A 89 5.74 -0.89 8.94
N GLY A 90 6.37 0.28 8.87
CA GLY A 90 6.83 0.90 7.63
C GLY A 90 7.86 0.04 6.91
N GLY A 91 8.77 -0.61 7.63
CA GLY A 91 9.72 -1.59 7.08
C GLY A 91 9.03 -2.75 6.36
N GLN A 92 7.94 -3.28 6.92
CA GLN A 92 7.13 -4.32 6.26
C GLN A 92 6.47 -3.80 4.98
N GLY A 93 5.95 -2.56 5.00
CA GLY A 93 5.38 -1.90 3.83
C GLY A 93 6.40 -1.72 2.70
N VAL A 94 7.60 -1.25 3.02
CA VAL A 94 8.70 -1.10 2.04
C VAL A 94 9.08 -2.45 1.43
N ALA A 95 9.18 -3.50 2.24
CA ALA A 95 9.48 -4.84 1.75
C ALA A 95 8.42 -5.34 0.75
N LEU A 96 7.13 -5.09 1.01
CA LEU A 96 6.05 -5.44 0.10
C LEU A 96 6.07 -4.63 -1.20
N VAL A 97 6.32 -3.31 -1.13
CA VAL A 97 6.46 -2.48 -2.33
C VAL A 97 7.66 -2.95 -3.18
N MET A 98 8.77 -3.33 -2.55
CA MET A 98 9.93 -3.89 -3.25
C MET A 98 9.62 -5.24 -3.90
N LEU A 99 8.86 -6.11 -3.23
CA LEU A 99 8.38 -7.36 -3.82
C LEU A 99 7.53 -7.08 -5.07
N ASN A 100 6.58 -6.15 -4.97
CA ASN A 100 5.72 -5.78 -6.10
C ASN A 100 6.54 -5.20 -7.25
N LEU A 101 7.57 -4.42 -6.94
CA LEU A 101 8.49 -3.85 -7.93
C LEU A 101 9.23 -4.94 -8.68
N LEU A 102 9.87 -5.86 -7.96
CA LEU A 102 10.59 -6.97 -8.57
C LEU A 102 9.67 -7.84 -9.42
N GLU A 103 8.48 -8.18 -8.91
CA GLU A 103 7.51 -8.98 -9.65
C GLU A 103 6.95 -8.24 -10.87
N GLY A 104 6.72 -6.94 -10.79
CA GLY A 104 6.28 -6.12 -11.92
C GLY A 104 7.34 -5.98 -13.01
N MET A 105 8.62 -6.03 -12.65
CA MET A 105 9.75 -5.91 -13.57
C MET A 105 10.06 -7.22 -14.31
N ARG A 106 9.55 -8.36 -13.84
CA ARG A 106 9.71 -9.64 -14.53
C ARG A 106 9.10 -9.59 -15.92
N HIS A 107 9.82 -10.11 -16.91
CA HIS A 107 9.39 -10.06 -18.31
C HIS A 107 7.98 -10.63 -18.51
N GLY A 108 7.65 -11.73 -17.82
CA GLY A 108 6.33 -12.37 -17.89
C GLY A 108 5.17 -11.57 -17.29
N ASN A 109 5.46 -10.55 -16.48
CA ASN A 109 4.44 -9.76 -15.79
C ASN A 109 4.23 -8.36 -16.39
N ARG A 110 5.02 -7.98 -17.39
CA ARG A 110 4.93 -6.65 -18.02
C ARG A 110 3.53 -6.42 -18.59
N GLY A 111 2.92 -5.30 -18.20
CA GLY A 111 1.59 -4.89 -18.66
C GLY A 111 0.43 -5.62 -17.96
N LEU A 112 0.71 -6.55 -17.04
CA LEU A 112 -0.33 -7.16 -16.20
C LEU A 112 -0.65 -6.27 -15.00
N VAL A 113 -1.82 -6.49 -14.41
CA VAL A 113 -2.30 -5.74 -13.23
C VAL A 113 -1.28 -5.76 -12.09
N VAL A 114 -0.50 -6.83 -11.94
CA VAL A 114 0.54 -6.99 -10.91
C VAL A 114 1.80 -6.13 -11.13
N SER A 115 1.95 -5.52 -12.31
CA SER A 115 3.11 -4.68 -12.65
C SER A 115 2.96 -3.20 -12.32
N PHE A 116 1.76 -2.75 -11.93
CA PHE A 116 1.48 -1.34 -11.59
C PHE A 116 1.82 -1.03 -10.12
N VAL A 117 3.10 -1.04 -9.79
CA VAL A 117 3.63 -0.89 -8.42
C VAL A 117 3.09 0.35 -7.70
N THR A 118 3.08 1.50 -8.37
CA THR A 118 2.61 2.77 -7.78
C THR A 118 1.16 2.71 -7.34
N ILE A 119 0.31 2.02 -8.11
CA ILE A 119 -1.11 1.85 -7.76
C ILE A 119 -1.22 1.05 -6.46
N TYR A 120 -0.47 -0.05 -6.32
CA TYR A 120 -0.46 -0.80 -5.06
C TYR A 120 0.11 0.00 -3.90
N GLY A 121 1.16 0.79 -4.11
CA GLY A 121 1.70 1.70 -3.09
C GLY A 121 0.63 2.65 -2.54
N LEU A 122 -0.16 3.27 -3.42
CA LEU A 122 -1.28 4.13 -3.02
C LEU A 122 -2.39 3.33 -2.32
N LEU A 123 -2.77 2.17 -2.86
CA LEU A 123 -3.79 1.32 -2.24
C LEU A 123 -3.37 0.80 -0.86
N TYR A 124 -2.08 0.54 -0.63
CA TYR A 124 -1.58 0.18 0.69
C TYR A 124 -1.78 1.30 1.72
N MET A 125 -1.70 2.56 1.31
CA MET A 125 -1.94 3.70 2.20
C MET A 125 -3.44 3.94 2.44
N VAL A 126 -4.27 3.76 1.41
CA VAL A 126 -5.71 4.06 1.46
C VAL A 126 -6.54 2.93 2.06
N VAL A 127 -6.28 1.69 1.62
CA VAL A 127 -7.04 0.49 2.03
C VAL A 127 -6.31 -0.27 3.14
N GLY A 128 -4.98 -0.17 3.19
CA GLY A 128 -4.17 -0.82 4.22
C GLY A 128 -3.56 -2.15 3.79
N LEU A 129 -2.39 -2.44 4.37
CA LEU A 129 -1.56 -3.60 4.03
C LEU A 129 -2.28 -4.94 4.26
N ALA A 130 -3.09 -5.06 5.32
CA ALA A 130 -3.76 -6.32 5.68
C ALA A 130 -4.78 -6.80 4.63
N VAL A 131 -5.34 -5.89 3.84
CA VAL A 131 -6.29 -6.20 2.75
C VAL A 131 -5.52 -6.34 1.44
N MET A 132 -4.69 -5.36 1.13
CA MET A 132 -4.07 -5.24 -0.19
C MET A 132 -2.92 -6.23 -0.42
N ALA A 133 -2.20 -6.64 0.62
CA ALA A 133 -1.11 -7.62 0.47
C ALA A 133 -1.64 -9.00 0.03
N PRO A 134 -2.64 -9.62 0.70
CA PRO A 134 -3.18 -10.88 0.23
C PRO A 134 -3.90 -10.74 -1.11
N LEU A 135 -4.54 -9.58 -1.39
CA LEU A 135 -5.14 -9.32 -2.70
C LEU A 135 -4.09 -9.29 -3.82
N TYR A 136 -2.97 -8.59 -3.63
CA TYR A 136 -1.87 -8.58 -4.60
C TYR A 136 -1.37 -10.00 -4.90
N LEU A 137 -1.08 -10.77 -3.84
CA LEU A 137 -0.61 -12.15 -3.97
C LEU A 137 -1.64 -13.04 -4.67
N LEU A 138 -2.93 -12.86 -4.38
CA LEU A 138 -4.00 -13.60 -5.06
C LEU A 138 -4.02 -13.25 -6.56
N LEU A 139 -3.99 -11.96 -6.91
CA LEU A 139 -3.95 -11.52 -8.30
C LEU A 139 -2.70 -12.03 -9.03
N HIS A 140 -1.55 -12.05 -8.37
CA HIS A 140 -0.32 -12.64 -8.88
C HIS A 140 -0.49 -14.13 -9.16
N LEU A 141 -1.00 -14.90 -8.19
CA LEU A 141 -1.28 -16.32 -8.38
C LEU A 141 -2.39 -16.61 -9.39
N LEU A 142 -3.21 -15.64 -9.78
CA LEU A 142 -4.27 -15.81 -10.79
C LEU A 142 -3.82 -15.40 -12.19
N THR A 143 -3.02 -14.35 -12.30
CA THR A 143 -2.73 -13.70 -13.59
C THR A 143 -1.29 -13.89 -14.06
N SER A 144 -0.35 -14.11 -13.13
CA SER A 144 1.07 -14.12 -13.47
C SER A 144 1.50 -15.42 -14.16
N PRO A 145 2.14 -15.34 -15.34
CA PRO A 145 2.83 -16.47 -15.95
C PRO A 145 4.02 -16.97 -15.11
N THR A 146 4.64 -16.10 -14.33
CA THR A 146 5.79 -16.46 -13.47
C THR A 146 5.35 -17.33 -12.29
N ALA A 147 4.08 -17.24 -11.88
CA ALA A 147 3.48 -18.12 -10.87
C ALA A 147 3.06 -19.50 -11.42
N HIS A 148 2.53 -19.56 -12.65
CA HIS A 148 1.93 -20.79 -13.20
C HIS A 148 2.88 -21.64 -14.02
N LYS A 149 3.77 -21.01 -14.81
CA LYS A 149 4.69 -21.69 -15.73
C LYS A 149 6.04 -20.98 -15.74
N PRO A 150 6.79 -20.98 -14.62
CA PRO A 150 8.07 -20.30 -14.54
C PRO A 150 9.06 -20.88 -15.55
N ASN A 151 9.75 -20.01 -16.28
CA ASN A 151 10.85 -20.34 -17.16
C ASN A 151 11.90 -19.22 -17.12
N LYS A 152 13.08 -19.46 -17.70
CA LYS A 152 14.19 -18.50 -17.62
C LYS A 152 13.83 -17.13 -18.22
N THR A 153 13.01 -17.10 -19.27
CA THR A 153 12.68 -15.85 -19.97
C THR A 153 11.63 -15.04 -19.21
N ASN A 154 10.60 -15.68 -18.66
CA ASN A 154 9.51 -14.97 -17.98
C ASN A 154 9.88 -14.50 -16.56
N VAL A 155 10.78 -15.22 -15.88
CA VAL A 155 11.29 -14.85 -14.55
C VAL A 155 12.38 -13.77 -14.65
N ALA A 156 13.02 -13.62 -15.80
CA ALA A 156 14.12 -12.67 -15.99
C ALA A 156 13.69 -11.21 -15.76
N ILE A 157 14.61 -10.45 -15.16
CA ILE A 157 14.55 -9.00 -15.01
C ILE A 157 15.70 -8.43 -15.85
N SER A 158 15.40 -7.47 -16.73
CA SER A 158 16.45 -6.80 -17.53
C SER A 158 17.38 -5.99 -16.63
N GLY A 159 18.69 -6.01 -16.91
CA GLY A 159 19.68 -5.20 -16.18
C GLY A 159 19.39 -3.69 -16.23
N THR A 160 18.80 -3.21 -17.34
CA THR A 160 18.34 -1.81 -17.47
C THR A 160 17.14 -1.49 -16.58
N SER A 161 16.20 -2.44 -16.44
CA SER A 161 15.06 -2.28 -15.54
C SER A 161 15.51 -2.31 -14.08
N ALA A 162 16.49 -3.14 -13.73
CA ALA A 162 17.08 -3.22 -12.39
C ALA A 162 17.70 -1.88 -11.93
N GLN A 163 18.37 -1.17 -12.84
CA GLN A 163 18.94 0.15 -12.56
C GLN A 163 17.84 1.23 -12.37
N GLY A 164 16.73 1.13 -13.09
CA GLY A 164 15.58 2.03 -12.97
C GLY A 164 14.70 1.80 -11.73
N ALA A 165 14.91 0.71 -10.97
CA ALA A 165 14.12 0.38 -9.79
C ALA A 165 14.20 1.47 -8.70
N ILE A 166 15.40 2.04 -8.48
CA ILE A 166 15.62 3.10 -7.48
C ILE A 166 14.83 4.37 -7.85
N PHE A 167 14.80 4.73 -9.13
CA PHE A 167 14.06 5.89 -9.64
C PHE A 167 12.54 5.64 -9.72
N GLY A 168 12.13 4.45 -10.16
CA GLY A 168 10.72 4.07 -10.32
C GLY A 168 9.94 3.93 -9.01
N THR A 169 10.64 3.69 -7.89
CA THR A 169 10.01 3.67 -6.56
C THR A 169 9.55 5.06 -6.11
N LEU A 170 10.16 6.14 -6.65
CA LEU A 170 9.83 7.53 -6.29
C LEU A 170 8.91 8.22 -7.31
N ALA A 171 8.99 7.87 -8.60
CA ALA A 171 8.30 8.61 -9.67
C ALA A 171 7.33 7.78 -10.52
N GLY A 172 7.20 6.47 -10.27
CA GLY A 172 6.49 5.55 -11.17
C GLY A 172 7.31 5.20 -12.41
N GLN A 173 7.21 3.95 -12.89
CA GLN A 173 7.93 3.53 -14.09
C GLN A 173 7.29 4.16 -15.34
N SER A 174 7.89 5.25 -15.83
CA SER A 174 7.68 5.69 -17.20
C SER A 174 8.26 4.64 -18.15
N HIS A 175 7.45 4.22 -19.11
CA HIS A 175 7.83 3.25 -20.13
C HIS A 175 9.10 3.70 -20.88
N TYR A 176 10.25 3.13 -20.51
CA TYR A 176 11.42 3.14 -21.39
C TYR A 176 11.19 2.07 -22.46
N ARG A 177 10.79 2.54 -23.65
CA ARG A 177 10.80 1.78 -24.89
C ARG A 177 12.22 1.47 -25.31
#